data_AF-A0A2E6FB55-F1
#
_entry.id   AF-A0A2E6FB55-F1
#
_cell.length_a   1.000
_cell.length_b   1.000
_cell.length_c   1.000
_cell.angle_alpha   90.00
_cell.angle_beta   90.00
_cell.angle_gamma   90.00
#
_symmetry.space_group_name_H-M   'P 1'
#
loop_
_entity.id
_entity.type
_entity.pdbx_description
1 polymer ?
#
loop_
_entity_poly.entity_id
_entity_poly.type
_entity_poly.pdbx_seq_one_letter_code
_entity_poly.pdbx_strand_id
1 'polypeptide(L)'
;MSARPNLVDEELMLQPNPHKLIAAALMTTAAIISACGGGLDQTQLERELQDKAGSDLLPVELGMVDCPEDVVMTPESVFICASEVEGQYYELQVRIIDAQGQYSYAHKHHALHLVTTEALLADEVAYEVGFDLMIDCGDGEYLVAPIGSSFNCVATRVESGAQATIEVRLEDADGRLSWILLRTS
;
A
#
# COMPACT_ATOMS: atom_id res chain seq x y z
N MET A 1 40.85 -49.71 -41.47
CA MET A 1 39.62 -48.89 -41.52
C MET A 1 38.97 -48.93 -40.15
N SER A 2 38.70 -47.75 -39.58
CA SER A 2 37.74 -47.39 -38.49
C SER A 2 37.64 -48.26 -37.23
N ALA A 3 37.37 -47.78 -36.04
CA ALA A 3 37.30 -46.47 -35.41
C ALA A 3 37.17 -46.76 -33.89
N ARG A 4 37.66 -45.84 -33.06
CA ARG A 4 37.43 -45.71 -31.61
C ARG A 4 35.93 -45.43 -31.29
N PRO A 5 35.50 -45.25 -30.02
CA PRO A 5 35.89 -45.86 -28.73
C PRO A 5 34.66 -46.16 -27.82
N ASN A 6 34.87 -46.73 -26.62
CA ASN A 6 34.55 -46.01 -25.36
C ASN A 6 35.01 -46.79 -24.11
N LEU A 7 35.76 -46.04 -23.29
CA LEU A 7 36.26 -46.30 -21.94
C LEU A 7 35.07 -46.66 -21.00
N VAL A 8 35.01 -47.78 -20.25
CA VAL A 8 35.70 -48.15 -18.97
C VAL A 8 36.05 -46.96 -18.08
N ASP A 9 35.84 -46.91 -16.79
CA ASP A 9 35.37 -47.80 -15.72
C ASP A 9 35.30 -46.85 -14.51
N GLU A 10 34.37 -47.01 -13.58
CA GLU A 10 34.57 -46.48 -12.23
C GLU A 10 34.15 -47.54 -11.21
N GLU A 11 35.03 -48.53 -11.08
CA GLU A 11 35.21 -49.23 -9.82
C GLU A 11 35.84 -48.27 -8.81
N LEU A 12 35.30 -48.19 -7.59
CA LEU A 12 36.06 -48.73 -6.46
C LEU A 12 35.16 -49.02 -5.26
N MET A 13 35.09 -50.31 -4.98
CA MET A 13 34.56 -50.86 -3.74
C MET A 13 35.39 -50.40 -2.53
N LEU A 14 34.70 -50.07 -1.44
CA LEU A 14 35.26 -50.13 -0.09
C LEU A 14 34.21 -50.82 0.80
N GLN A 15 34.38 -52.13 0.96
CA GLN A 15 33.69 -52.95 1.95
C GLN A 15 34.26 -52.67 3.35
N PRO A 16 33.40 -52.56 4.38
CA PRO A 16 33.77 -52.89 5.75
C PRO A 16 32.96 -54.08 6.30
N ASN A 17 33.67 -54.97 6.97
CA ASN A 17 33.24 -56.26 7.53
C ASN A 17 32.22 -56.11 8.69
N PRO A 18 31.27 -57.05 8.89
CA PRO A 18 30.08 -56.84 9.70
C PRO A 18 30.25 -57.46 11.09
N HIS A 19 30.52 -56.67 12.12
CA HIS A 19 30.25 -57.11 13.48
C HIS A 19 29.93 -55.94 14.39
N LYS A 20 28.71 -56.02 14.95
CA LYS A 20 28.19 -55.39 16.17
C LYS A 20 27.34 -54.11 16.01
N LEU A 21 26.05 -54.37 16.11
CA LEU A 21 25.09 -53.76 17.05
C LEU A 21 24.61 -52.32 16.77
N ILE A 22 23.34 -52.25 16.36
CA ILE A 22 22.28 -51.36 16.89
C ILE A 22 22.58 -49.85 16.86
N ALA A 23 22.00 -49.16 15.87
CA ALA A 23 21.07 -48.05 16.08
C ALA A 23 20.80 -47.35 14.73
N ALA A 24 19.54 -47.36 14.30
CA ALA A 24 19.07 -46.48 13.23
C ALA A 24 19.06 -45.03 13.76
N ALA A 25 19.69 -44.11 13.03
CA ALA A 25 19.56 -42.68 13.28
C ALA A 25 19.42 -41.94 11.93
N LEU A 26 18.17 -41.72 11.55
CA LEU A 26 17.76 -40.66 10.64
C LEU A 26 18.04 -39.30 11.29
N MET A 27 18.67 -38.36 10.57
CA MET A 27 18.61 -36.92 10.88
C MET A 27 18.69 -36.15 9.54
N THR A 28 17.56 -35.97 8.84
CA THR A 28 16.70 -34.76 8.84
C THR A 28 17.47 -33.45 8.65
N THR A 29 17.52 -33.00 7.40
CA THR A 29 17.79 -31.61 7.01
C THR A 29 16.75 -30.68 7.66
N ALA A 30 17.16 -29.94 8.68
CA ALA A 30 16.37 -28.84 9.21
C ALA A 30 16.42 -27.67 8.21
N ALA A 31 15.33 -27.49 7.46
CA ALA A 31 15.08 -26.23 6.78
C ALA A 31 14.80 -25.18 7.87
N ILE A 32 15.72 -24.24 8.02
CA ILE A 32 15.55 -23.08 8.90
C ILE A 32 14.49 -22.22 8.22
N ILE A 33 13.24 -22.31 8.68
CA ILE A 33 12.19 -21.38 8.29
C ILE A 33 12.57 -20.06 8.95
N SER A 34 13.10 -19.13 8.17
CA SER A 34 13.22 -17.73 8.56
C SER A 34 11.80 -17.18 8.75
N ALA A 35 11.30 -17.26 9.98
CA ALA A 35 10.10 -16.56 10.41
C ALA A 35 10.45 -15.07 10.45
N CYS A 36 10.04 -14.32 9.42
CA CYS A 36 9.96 -12.87 9.51
C CYS A 36 8.86 -12.53 10.53
N GLY A 37 9.29 -12.24 11.76
CA GLY A 37 8.88 -11.07 12.57
C GLY A 37 7.42 -10.83 12.99
N GLY A 38 6.40 -11.43 12.37
CA GLY A 38 5.00 -11.19 12.74
C GLY A 38 4.40 -12.31 13.61
N GLY A 39 3.83 -11.96 14.77
CA GLY A 39 3.04 -12.89 15.56
C GLY A 39 1.77 -13.34 14.81
N LEU A 40 1.19 -14.51 15.17
CA LEU A 40 -0.07 -15.00 14.57
C LEU A 40 -1.18 -13.92 14.62
N ASP A 41 -1.27 -13.20 15.73
CA ASP A 41 -2.27 -12.16 15.98
C ASP A 41 -2.07 -10.93 15.08
N GLN A 42 -0.82 -10.59 14.75
CA GLN A 42 -0.53 -9.47 13.85
C GLN A 42 -0.97 -9.78 12.42
N THR A 43 -0.68 -10.99 11.93
CA THR A 43 -1.15 -11.42 10.61
C THR A 43 -2.68 -11.50 10.52
N GLN A 44 -3.37 -11.68 11.65
CA GLN A 44 -4.82 -11.63 11.71
C GLN A 44 -5.33 -10.18 11.65
N LEU A 45 -4.73 -9.28 12.44
CA LEU A 45 -5.06 -7.86 12.44
C LEU A 45 -4.90 -7.25 11.04
N GLU A 46 -3.77 -7.49 10.37
CA GLU A 46 -3.49 -6.96 9.03
C GLU A 46 -4.54 -7.39 8.01
N ARG A 47 -4.92 -8.68 8.00
CA ARG A 47 -5.96 -9.20 7.10
C ARG A 47 -7.33 -8.62 7.41
N GLU A 48 -7.72 -8.59 8.68
CA GLU A 48 -9.00 -8.03 9.10
C GLU A 48 -9.09 -6.53 8.80
N LEU A 49 -7.99 -5.81 9.01
CA LEU A 49 -7.88 -4.39 8.69
C LEU A 49 -7.92 -4.15 7.18
N GLN A 50 -7.24 -4.98 6.38
CA GLN A 50 -7.31 -4.92 4.92
C GLN A 50 -8.75 -5.09 4.43
N ASP A 51 -9.47 -6.09 4.94
CA ASP A 51 -10.87 -6.36 4.54
C ASP A 51 -11.80 -5.19 4.91
N LYS A 52 -11.71 -4.69 6.15
CA LYS A 52 -12.55 -3.59 6.64
C LYS A 52 -12.22 -2.27 5.94
N ALA A 53 -10.95 -1.86 5.98
CA ALA A 53 -10.52 -0.59 5.40
C ALA A 53 -10.64 -0.60 3.87
N GLY A 54 -10.42 -1.74 3.21
CA GLY A 54 -10.63 -1.89 1.77
C GLY A 54 -12.11 -1.75 1.38
N SER A 55 -13.03 -2.24 2.22
CA SER A 55 -14.47 -2.07 1.98
C SER A 55 -14.91 -0.60 2.02
N ASP A 56 -14.26 0.23 2.84
CA ASP A 56 -14.55 1.66 2.92
C ASP A 56 -14.10 2.44 1.67
N LEU A 57 -13.13 1.89 0.91
CA LEU A 57 -12.49 2.56 -0.22
C LEU A 57 -13.10 2.22 -1.57
N LEU A 58 -14.11 1.33 -1.61
CA LEU A 58 -14.77 0.94 -2.84
C LEU A 58 -15.27 2.17 -3.62
N PRO A 59 -15.01 2.24 -4.94
CA PRO A 59 -14.59 1.14 -5.81
C PRO A 59 -13.08 0.88 -5.89
N VAL A 60 -12.25 1.64 -5.19
CA VAL A 60 -10.78 1.52 -5.25
C VAL A 60 -10.30 0.40 -4.34
N GLU A 61 -9.29 -0.35 -4.77
CA GLU A 61 -8.75 -1.48 -4.00
C GLU A 61 -7.61 -1.03 -3.07
N LEU A 62 -7.69 -1.49 -1.82
CA LEU A 62 -6.59 -1.40 -0.86
C LEU A 62 -5.68 -2.61 -1.03
N GLY A 63 -4.37 -2.35 -1.12
CA GLY A 63 -3.33 -3.36 -1.14
C GLY A 63 -3.20 -4.12 0.17
N MET A 64 -2.14 -4.93 0.27
CA MET A 64 -1.82 -5.60 1.53
C MET A 64 -1.51 -4.56 2.61
N VAL A 65 -1.98 -4.80 3.81
CA VAL A 65 -1.71 -3.95 4.97
C VAL A 65 -0.49 -4.51 5.71
N ASP A 66 0.48 -3.65 5.99
CA ASP A 66 1.72 -3.96 6.70
C ASP A 66 1.81 -3.11 7.97
N CYS A 67 1.72 -3.77 9.14
CA CYS A 67 1.79 -3.10 10.43
C CYS A 67 3.19 -3.26 11.05
N PRO A 68 3.66 -2.32 11.89
CA PRO A 68 5.00 -2.44 12.49
C PRO A 68 5.08 -3.66 13.43
N GLU A 69 6.18 -4.41 13.36
CA GLU A 69 6.37 -5.66 14.12
C GLU A 69 6.54 -5.44 15.64
N ASP A 70 7.13 -4.32 16.06
CA ASP A 70 7.52 -4.07 17.46
C ASP A 70 6.49 -3.25 18.25
N VAL A 71 5.20 -3.29 17.87
CA VAL A 71 4.16 -2.54 18.58
C VAL A 71 3.74 -3.27 19.85
N VAL A 72 3.88 -2.59 21.00
CA VAL A 72 3.26 -3.04 22.24
C VAL A 72 1.75 -2.76 22.18
N MET A 73 0.96 -3.81 21.94
CA MET A 73 -0.51 -3.77 21.84
C MET A 73 -1.17 -3.65 23.22
N THR A 74 -1.03 -2.50 23.86
CA THR A 74 -1.74 -2.13 25.10
C THR A 74 -2.96 -1.26 24.81
N PRO A 75 -3.96 -1.19 25.70
CA PRO A 75 -5.06 -0.24 25.55
C PRO A 75 -4.54 1.18 25.31
N GLU A 76 -5.20 1.89 24.39
CA GLU A 76 -4.84 3.22 23.90
C GLU A 76 -3.55 3.31 23.07
N SER A 77 -2.85 2.21 22.79
CA SER A 77 -1.72 2.20 21.84
C SER A 77 -2.18 2.64 20.46
N VAL A 78 -1.36 3.46 19.80
CA VAL A 78 -1.60 4.00 18.46
C VAL A 78 -0.39 3.73 17.58
N PHE A 79 -0.61 3.24 16.37
CA PHE A 79 0.42 2.98 15.38
C PHE A 79 -0.12 3.16 13.96
N ILE A 80 0.79 3.26 12.98
CA ILE A 80 0.46 3.40 11.56
C ILE A 80 0.78 2.09 10.85
N CYS A 81 -0.19 1.54 10.14
CA CYS A 81 0.04 0.48 9.17
C CYS A 81 0.11 1.10 7.77
N ALA A 82 1.06 0.64 6.98
CA ALA A 82 1.26 1.04 5.60
C ALA A 82 0.46 0.13 4.66
N SER A 83 0.08 0.67 3.51
CA SER A 83 -0.51 -0.07 2.41
C SER A 83 -0.32 0.72 1.11
N GLU A 84 -1.01 0.30 0.06
CA GLU A 84 -1.02 0.99 -1.23
C GLU A 84 -2.45 1.07 -1.77
N VAL A 85 -2.76 2.15 -2.47
CA VAL A 85 -4.00 2.34 -3.23
C VAL A 85 -3.59 2.88 -4.59
N GLU A 86 -3.99 2.22 -5.68
CA GLU A 86 -3.56 2.58 -7.05
C GLU A 86 -2.03 2.69 -7.20
N GLY A 87 -1.29 1.82 -6.50
CA GLY A 87 0.18 1.81 -6.48
C GLY A 87 0.82 3.02 -5.76
N GLN A 88 0.01 3.85 -5.09
CA GLN A 88 0.45 5.00 -4.30
C GLN A 88 0.40 4.66 -2.81
N TYR A 89 1.35 5.21 -2.05
CA TYR A 89 1.45 4.98 -0.62
C TYR A 89 0.19 5.39 0.13
N TYR A 90 -0.25 4.54 1.06
CA TYR A 90 -1.46 4.71 1.84
C TYR A 90 -1.20 4.37 3.31
N GLU A 91 -1.83 5.10 4.23
CA GLU A 91 -1.65 4.89 5.67
C GLU A 91 -2.99 4.72 6.39
N LEU A 92 -3.00 3.76 7.32
CA LEU A 92 -4.07 3.51 8.26
C LEU A 92 -3.53 3.73 9.67
N GLN A 93 -4.16 4.61 10.44
CA GLN A 93 -3.87 4.73 11.87
C GLN A 93 -4.76 3.76 12.64
N VAL A 94 -4.15 2.86 13.39
CA VAL A 94 -4.83 1.93 14.29
C VAL A 94 -4.73 2.45 15.72
N ARG A 95 -5.82 2.31 16.49
CA ARG A 95 -5.87 2.53 17.94
C ARG A 95 -6.44 1.29 18.62
N ILE A 96 -5.68 0.71 19.53
CA ILE A 96 -6.15 -0.38 20.41
C ILE A 96 -7.05 0.21 21.49
N ILE A 97 -8.25 -0.33 21.65
CA ILE A 97 -9.28 0.13 22.59
C ILE A 97 -9.15 -0.59 23.93
N ASP A 98 -8.91 -1.90 23.92
CA ASP A 98 -8.89 -2.71 25.13
C ASP A 98 -7.84 -3.84 25.09
N ALA A 99 -7.70 -4.55 26.22
CA ALA A 99 -6.74 -5.65 26.38
C ALA A 99 -7.21 -6.94 25.68
N GLN A 100 -8.42 -6.96 25.13
CA GLN A 100 -8.96 -8.05 24.34
C GLN A 100 -8.59 -7.92 22.86
N GLY A 101 -7.92 -6.83 22.48
CA GLY A 101 -7.49 -6.57 21.11
C GLY A 101 -8.57 -5.89 20.27
N GLN A 102 -9.64 -5.36 20.87
CA GLN A 102 -10.53 -4.48 20.12
C GLN A 102 -9.78 -3.25 19.65
N TYR A 103 -10.03 -2.81 18.43
CA TYR A 103 -9.37 -1.66 17.85
C TYR A 103 -10.32 -0.82 17.01
N SER A 104 -9.98 0.45 16.85
CA SER A 104 -10.53 1.34 15.82
C SER A 104 -9.43 1.70 14.82
N TYR A 105 -9.80 2.07 13.61
CA TYR A 105 -8.86 2.58 12.62
C TYR A 105 -9.38 3.87 11.98
N ALA A 106 -8.46 4.63 11.39
CA ALA A 106 -8.75 5.81 10.61
C ALA A 106 -7.85 5.87 9.38
N HIS A 107 -8.44 6.18 8.24
CA HIS A 107 -7.74 6.51 7.00
C HIS A 107 -6.93 7.80 7.19
N LYS A 108 -5.67 7.80 6.73
CA LYS A 108 -4.81 8.98 6.71
C LYS A 108 -4.62 9.60 5.35
N HIS A 109 -5.04 8.86 4.32
CA HIS A 109 -5.04 9.30 2.94
C HIS A 109 -6.44 9.15 2.38
N HIS A 110 -6.69 9.79 1.25
CA HIS A 110 -7.91 9.62 0.47
C HIS A 110 -7.54 9.50 -1.00
N ALA A 111 -8.22 8.62 -1.74
CA ALA A 111 -8.02 8.43 -3.17
C ALA A 111 -9.03 9.30 -3.93
N LEU A 112 -8.56 10.39 -4.51
CA LEU A 112 -9.38 11.30 -5.31
C LEU A 112 -9.42 10.80 -6.75
N HIS A 113 -10.60 10.47 -7.27
CA HIS A 113 -10.77 10.21 -8.70
C HIS A 113 -10.62 11.54 -9.46
N LEU A 114 -9.54 11.67 -10.24
CA LEU A 114 -9.10 12.96 -10.77
C LEU A 114 -10.11 13.56 -11.73
N VAL A 115 -10.70 12.77 -12.63
CA VAL A 115 -11.74 13.26 -13.57
C VAL A 115 -12.93 13.87 -12.84
N THR A 116 -13.39 13.25 -11.75
CA THR A 116 -14.51 13.76 -10.95
C THR A 116 -14.11 15.01 -10.17
N THR A 117 -12.90 15.00 -9.62
CA THR A 117 -12.34 16.12 -8.86
C THR A 117 -12.17 17.36 -9.73
N GLU A 118 -11.59 17.21 -10.93
CA GLU A 118 -11.39 18.28 -11.90
C GLU A 118 -12.72 18.86 -12.38
N ALA A 119 -13.72 18.01 -12.65
CA ALA A 119 -15.05 18.46 -13.03
C ALA A 119 -15.73 19.29 -11.92
N LEU A 120 -15.66 18.82 -10.67
CA LEU A 120 -16.19 19.56 -9.51
C LEU A 120 -15.51 20.93 -9.37
N LEU A 121 -14.18 20.96 -9.41
CA LEU A 121 -13.40 22.19 -9.30
C LEU A 121 -13.67 23.13 -10.49
N ALA A 122 -13.83 22.61 -11.71
CA ALA A 122 -14.17 23.43 -12.87
C ALA A 122 -15.49 24.16 -12.67
N ASP A 123 -16.53 23.45 -12.19
CA ASP A 123 -17.85 24.03 -11.92
C ASP A 123 -17.80 25.08 -10.80
N GLU A 124 -17.15 24.77 -9.68
CA GLU A 124 -17.05 25.67 -8.53
C GLU A 124 -16.26 26.94 -8.86
N VAL A 125 -15.10 26.79 -9.50
CA VAL A 125 -14.23 27.92 -9.82
C VAL A 125 -14.86 28.76 -10.93
N ALA A 126 -15.45 28.15 -11.95
CA ALA A 126 -16.15 28.87 -13.02
C ALA A 126 -17.31 29.72 -12.47
N TYR A 127 -18.04 29.20 -11.49
CA TYR A 127 -19.08 29.96 -10.79
C TYR A 127 -18.53 31.21 -10.09
N GLU A 128 -17.36 31.11 -9.45
CA GLU A 128 -16.73 32.25 -8.77
C GLU A 128 -16.15 33.29 -9.74
N VAL A 129 -15.48 32.85 -10.82
CA VAL A 129 -14.78 33.76 -11.74
C VAL A 129 -15.67 34.29 -12.89
N GLY A 130 -16.80 33.63 -13.15
CA GLY A 130 -17.79 34.04 -14.15
C GLY A 130 -17.45 33.67 -15.60
N PHE A 131 -16.61 32.65 -15.82
CA PHE A 131 -16.29 32.11 -17.15
C PHE A 131 -15.81 30.66 -17.06
N ASP A 132 -15.91 29.94 -18.18
CA ASP A 132 -15.58 28.51 -18.25
C ASP A 132 -14.07 28.25 -18.16
N LEU A 133 -13.74 27.18 -17.42
CA LEU A 133 -12.40 26.72 -17.15
C LEU A 133 -12.29 25.22 -17.42
N MET A 134 -11.10 24.79 -17.83
CA MET A 134 -10.65 23.40 -17.69
C MET A 134 -9.70 23.33 -16.50
N ILE A 135 -9.87 22.34 -15.63
CA ILE A 135 -8.95 22.07 -14.51
C ILE A 135 -8.14 20.82 -14.83
N ASP A 136 -6.84 20.89 -14.57
CA ASP A 136 -5.89 19.78 -14.68
C ASP A 136 -5.17 19.62 -13.34
N CYS A 137 -5.38 18.49 -12.68
CA CYS A 137 -4.78 18.15 -11.38
C CYS A 137 -3.69 17.06 -11.51
N GLY A 138 -3.31 16.69 -12.74
CA GLY A 138 -2.31 15.67 -13.05
C GLY A 138 -2.84 14.55 -13.95
N ASP A 139 -1.93 13.69 -14.43
CA ASP A 139 -2.22 12.70 -15.49
C ASP A 139 -2.79 11.34 -14.98
N GLY A 140 -2.98 11.18 -13.68
CA GLY A 140 -3.43 9.91 -13.07
C GLY A 140 -4.94 9.69 -13.19
N GLU A 141 -5.40 8.46 -12.98
CA GLU A 141 -6.83 8.21 -12.72
C GLU A 141 -7.21 8.63 -11.29
N TYR A 142 -6.33 8.31 -10.34
CA TYR A 142 -6.46 8.69 -8.94
C TYR A 142 -5.25 9.45 -8.43
N LEU A 143 -5.49 10.40 -7.54
CA LEU A 143 -4.49 11.01 -6.69
C LEU A 143 -4.71 10.56 -5.25
N VAL A 144 -3.76 9.83 -4.68
CA VAL A 144 -3.79 9.44 -3.26
C VAL A 144 -3.07 10.50 -2.45
N ALA A 145 -3.83 11.30 -1.71
CA ALA A 145 -3.30 12.44 -0.96
C ALA A 145 -3.50 12.25 0.55
N PRO A 146 -2.54 12.68 1.39
CA PRO A 146 -2.74 12.75 2.83
C PRO A 146 -3.89 13.71 3.18
N ILE A 147 -4.75 13.30 4.10
CA ILE A 147 -5.84 14.15 4.59
C ILE A 147 -5.25 15.35 5.33
N GLY A 148 -5.73 16.55 5.01
CA GLY A 148 -5.21 17.82 5.50
C GLY A 148 -4.01 18.36 4.73
N SER A 149 -3.59 17.70 3.64
CA SER A 149 -2.57 18.20 2.72
C SER A 149 -3.18 19.06 1.61
N SER A 150 -2.30 19.78 0.90
CA SER A 150 -2.68 20.54 -0.29
C SER A 150 -1.90 20.05 -1.51
N PHE A 151 -2.51 20.14 -2.68
CA PHE A 151 -1.92 19.88 -3.99
C PHE A 151 -2.33 20.98 -4.97
N ASN A 152 -1.66 21.08 -6.11
CA ASN A 152 -1.91 22.13 -7.08
C ASN A 152 -2.60 21.57 -8.33
N CYS A 153 -3.56 22.32 -8.84
CA CYS A 153 -4.15 22.12 -10.16
C CYS A 153 -3.92 23.36 -11.02
N VAL A 154 -4.01 23.19 -12.34
CA VAL A 154 -3.92 24.26 -13.33
C VAL A 154 -5.31 24.53 -13.89
N ALA A 155 -5.79 25.75 -13.69
CA ALA A 155 -6.99 26.26 -14.35
C ALA A 155 -6.61 26.90 -15.68
N THR A 156 -7.24 26.47 -16.77
CA THR A 156 -7.08 27.04 -18.11
C THR A 156 -8.41 27.60 -18.59
N ARG A 157 -8.47 28.90 -18.89
CA ARG A 157 -9.66 29.52 -19.46
C ARG A 157 -9.90 29.01 -20.88
N VAL A 158 -11.11 28.51 -21.13
CA VAL A 158 -11.47 27.87 -22.41
C VAL A 158 -11.31 28.82 -23.59
N GLU A 159 -11.73 30.08 -23.44
CA GLU A 159 -11.73 31.06 -24.54
C GLU A 159 -10.35 31.57 -24.94
N SER A 160 -9.44 31.75 -23.96
CA SER A 160 -8.17 32.45 -24.18
C SER A 160 -6.94 31.57 -23.99
N GLY A 161 -7.08 30.40 -23.37
CA GLY A 161 -5.97 29.56 -22.93
C GLY A 161 -5.16 30.17 -21.79
N ALA A 162 -5.65 31.24 -21.14
CA ALA A 162 -4.97 31.84 -20.00
C ALA A 162 -4.97 30.87 -18.81
N GLN A 163 -3.83 30.75 -18.13
CA GLN A 163 -3.64 29.79 -17.05
C GLN A 163 -3.48 30.47 -15.69
N ALA A 164 -3.95 29.79 -14.66
CA ALA A 164 -3.72 30.12 -13.26
C ALA A 164 -3.55 28.84 -12.44
N THR A 165 -2.85 28.93 -11.31
CA THR A 165 -2.71 27.81 -10.37
C THR A 165 -3.82 27.89 -9.33
N ILE A 166 -4.42 26.75 -9.03
CA ILE A 166 -5.32 26.55 -7.90
C ILE A 166 -4.58 25.71 -6.88
N GLU A 167 -4.50 26.18 -5.64
CA GLU A 167 -4.11 25.33 -4.51
C GLU A 167 -5.40 24.69 -3.97
N VAL A 168 -5.44 23.35 -3.96
CA VAL A 168 -6.57 22.54 -3.49
C VAL A 168 -6.15 21.85 -2.21
N ARG A 169 -7.01 21.86 -1.20
CA ARG A 169 -6.80 21.24 0.10
C ARG A 169 -7.81 20.11 0.31
N LEU A 170 -7.30 18.93 0.63
CA LEU A 170 -8.11 17.79 1.06
C LEU A 170 -8.41 17.93 2.54
N GLU A 171 -9.68 18.13 2.91
CA GLU A 171 -10.06 18.47 4.29
C GLU A 171 -10.28 17.24 5.18
N ASP A 172 -10.83 16.16 4.63
CA ASP A 172 -11.25 15.00 5.40
C ASP A 172 -11.22 13.67 4.61
N ALA A 173 -11.65 12.61 5.29
CA ALA A 173 -11.73 11.25 4.74
C ALA A 173 -12.89 11.03 3.76
N ASP A 174 -13.85 11.97 3.67
CA ASP A 174 -14.97 11.90 2.72
C ASP A 174 -14.61 12.55 1.37
N GLY A 175 -13.37 13.02 1.22
CA GLY A 175 -12.90 13.65 0.00
C GLY A 175 -13.35 15.11 -0.16
N ARG A 176 -13.76 15.77 0.94
CA ARG A 176 -14.16 17.18 0.88
C ARG A 176 -12.96 18.05 0.54
N LEU A 177 -13.14 18.95 -0.42
CA LEU A 177 -12.10 19.86 -0.89
C LEU A 177 -12.42 21.30 -0.51
N SER A 178 -11.36 22.08 -0.26
CA SER A 178 -11.39 23.53 -0.35
C SER A 178 -10.31 23.99 -1.32
N TRP A 179 -10.44 25.20 -1.86
CA TRP A 179 -9.48 25.68 -2.85
C TRP A 179 -9.30 27.19 -2.79
N ILE A 180 -8.15 27.64 -3.29
CA ILE A 180 -7.85 29.05 -3.51
C ILE A 180 -7.21 29.25 -4.88
N LEU A 181 -7.67 30.26 -5.61
CA LEU A 181 -7.03 30.68 -6.86
C LEU A 181 -5.80 31.53 -6.53
N LEU A 182 -4.61 31.04 -6.88
CA LEU A 182 -3.37 31.76 -6.67
C LEU A 182 -3.25 32.87 -7.73
N ARG A 183 -3.33 34.12 -7.28
CA ARG A 183 -3.06 35.27 -8.15
C ARG A 183 -1.56 35.40 -8.36
N THR A 184 -1.13 35.25 -9.60
CA THR A 184 0.20 35.71 -10.04
C THR A 184 0.25 37.23 -9.91
N SER A 185 1.13 37.73 -9.05
CA SER A 185 1.38 39.17 -8.85
C SER A 185 2.17 39.80 -9.99
#